data_AF-A0A2W4QU29-F1
#
_entry.id   AF-A0A2W4QU29-F1
#
_cell.length_a   1.000
_cell.length_b   1.000
_cell.length_c   1.000
_cell.angle_alpha   90.00
_cell.angle_beta   90.00
_cell.angle_gamma   90.00
#
_symmetry.space_group_name_H-M   'P 1'
#
loop_
_entity.id
_entity.type
_entity.pdbx_description
1 polymer ?
#
loop_
_entity_poly.entity_id
_entity_poly.type
_entity_poly.pdbx_seq_one_letter_code
_entity_poly.pdbx_strand_id
1 'polypeptide(L)'
;LVRVCGYGRVDDGALERSNEQEVTLIATDAIPDRHHHFYEIPLPASFLEARKRTREVTVALAHSPPVRTTRISYKACEMEFSVVWATDLEYVGRMFNAATSKEEYQRIPEAKNASIGKRNRSSGTVQADHWIIRQPSKKQREQRLFVVVTRVDESWGKDLTQEGEPYALVVVLRDRENAAAQLYGQVQAHLHARVRERIRVRGR
;
A
#
# COMPACT_ATOMS: atom_id res chain seq x y z
N LEU A 1 27.74 4.38 2.87
CA LEU A 1 27.54 4.97 1.52
C LEU A 1 26.16 4.67 0.87
N VAL A 2 25.16 4.15 1.59
CA VAL A 2 23.88 3.67 1.00
C VAL A 2 22.81 4.79 0.82
N ARG A 3 23.07 6.02 1.28
CA ARG A 3 22.10 7.14 1.23
C ARG A 3 22.16 8.01 -0.05
N VAL A 4 22.86 7.59 -1.09
CA VAL A 4 23.07 8.43 -2.29
C VAL A 4 21.96 8.25 -3.36
N CYS A 5 21.20 7.16 -3.32
CA CYS A 5 20.23 6.82 -4.40
C CYS A 5 18.74 6.97 -4.03
N GLY A 6 18.37 7.71 -2.99
CA GLY A 6 16.96 7.82 -2.59
C GLY A 6 16.34 6.45 -2.23
N TYR A 7 15.19 6.12 -2.83
CA TYR A 7 14.42 4.89 -2.52
C TYR A 7 14.90 3.60 -3.20
N GLY A 8 15.97 3.62 -4.01
CA GLY A 8 16.50 2.37 -4.57
C GLY A 8 17.58 2.50 -5.63
N ARG A 9 18.17 1.36 -5.99
CA ARG A 9 19.01 1.17 -7.17
C ARG A 9 18.17 0.41 -8.20
N VAL A 10 18.25 0.80 -9.48
CA VAL A 10 17.62 0.08 -10.59
C VAL A 10 18.10 -1.38 -10.56
N ASP A 11 17.17 -2.31 -10.74
CA ASP A 11 17.48 -3.74 -10.84
C ASP A 11 17.52 -4.12 -12.33
N ASP A 12 18.73 -4.24 -12.87
CA ASP A 12 18.96 -4.59 -14.27
C ASP A 12 18.29 -5.93 -14.64
N GLY A 13 18.17 -6.85 -13.68
CA GLY A 13 17.54 -8.14 -13.90
C GLY A 13 16.01 -8.08 -14.08
N ALA A 14 15.37 -6.97 -13.68
CA ALA A 14 13.95 -6.70 -13.90
C ALA A 14 13.68 -5.97 -15.23
N LEU A 15 14.68 -5.25 -15.78
CA LEU A 15 14.60 -4.62 -17.09
C LEU A 15 14.67 -5.64 -18.23
N GLU A 16 15.43 -6.71 -18.05
CA GLU A 16 15.74 -7.67 -19.12
C GLU A 16 14.80 -8.88 -19.17
N ARG A 17 14.03 -9.17 -18.11
CA ARG A 17 13.23 -10.40 -18.02
C ARG A 17 11.78 -10.12 -17.60
N SER A 18 10.84 -10.61 -18.42
CA SER A 18 9.45 -10.78 -18.02
C SER A 18 9.38 -11.94 -17.01
N ASN A 19 9.48 -11.62 -15.72
CA ASN A 19 9.51 -12.62 -14.65
C ASN A 19 8.11 -12.87 -14.08
N GLU A 20 7.66 -14.13 -14.04
CA GLU A 20 6.41 -14.50 -13.35
C GLU A 20 6.51 -14.40 -11.82
N GLN A 21 7.73 -14.26 -11.29
CA GLN A 21 8.05 -14.19 -9.86
C GLN A 21 7.86 -12.79 -9.26
N GLU A 22 7.49 -11.80 -10.07
CA GLU A 22 7.30 -10.41 -9.70
C GLU A 22 6.02 -9.86 -10.34
N VAL A 23 5.27 -9.05 -9.59
CA VAL A 23 4.09 -8.36 -10.12
C VAL A 23 4.01 -6.96 -9.55
N THR A 24 3.78 -5.99 -10.42
CA THR A 24 3.59 -4.58 -10.07
C THR A 24 2.13 -4.21 -10.25
N LEU A 25 1.52 -3.72 -9.18
CA LEU A 25 0.16 -3.19 -9.15
C LEU A 25 0.24 -1.68 -9.08
N ILE A 26 -0.48 -0.99 -9.95
CA ILE A 26 -0.51 0.47 -10.02
C ILE A 26 -1.96 0.92 -9.83
N ALA A 27 -2.15 1.93 -8.98
CA ALA A 27 -3.42 2.61 -8.82
C ALA A 27 -3.17 4.12 -8.84
N THR A 28 -4.03 4.86 -9.56
CA THR A 28 -4.08 6.32 -9.54
C THR A 28 -5.47 6.72 -9.09
N ASP A 29 -5.55 7.62 -8.13
CA ASP A 29 -6.83 8.01 -7.52
C ASP A 29 -6.74 9.44 -6.98
N ALA A 30 -7.86 9.99 -6.53
CA ALA A 30 -7.96 11.30 -5.90
C ALA A 30 -8.68 11.18 -4.55
N ILE A 31 -8.03 11.61 -3.47
CA ILE A 31 -8.55 11.43 -2.10
C ILE A 31 -8.98 12.79 -1.50
N PRO A 32 -10.17 12.90 -0.89
CA PRO A 32 -10.57 14.13 -0.21
C PRO A 32 -9.86 14.39 1.13
N ASP A 33 -9.93 15.62 1.63
CA ASP A 33 -9.36 15.96 2.95
C ASP A 33 -10.00 15.12 4.07
N ARG A 34 -9.19 14.63 5.01
CA ARG A 34 -9.58 13.78 6.14
C ARG A 34 -10.27 12.47 5.74
N HIS A 35 -9.93 11.94 4.58
CA HIS A 35 -10.41 10.64 4.13
C HIS A 35 -9.29 9.59 4.10
N HIS A 36 -9.72 8.34 4.01
CA HIS A 36 -8.85 7.18 3.87
C HIS A 36 -9.26 6.38 2.63
N HIS A 37 -8.28 6.01 1.81
CA HIS A 37 -8.46 5.02 0.75
C HIS A 37 -7.87 3.68 1.20
N PHE A 38 -8.60 2.60 0.94
CA PHE A 38 -8.22 1.25 1.35
C PHE A 38 -8.00 0.35 0.13
N TYR A 39 -6.76 -0.11 -0.04
CA TYR A 39 -6.38 -1.02 -1.13
C TYR A 39 -6.13 -2.41 -0.58
N GLU A 40 -6.98 -3.37 -0.92
CA GLU A 40 -6.74 -4.78 -0.62
C GLU A 40 -5.74 -5.36 -1.64
N ILE A 41 -4.60 -5.82 -1.16
CA ILE A 41 -3.57 -6.43 -2.00
C ILE A 41 -3.91 -7.91 -2.21
N PRO A 42 -4.13 -8.37 -3.45
CA PRO A 42 -4.57 -9.73 -3.75
C PRO A 42 -3.42 -10.74 -3.62
N LEU A 43 -2.96 -11.00 -2.40
CA LEU A 43 -1.89 -11.98 -2.16
C LEU A 43 -2.35 -13.39 -2.57
N PRO A 44 -1.64 -14.07 -3.50
CA PRO A 44 -1.96 -15.44 -3.85
C PRO A 44 -1.76 -16.39 -2.67
N ALA A 45 -2.50 -17.50 -2.64
CA ALA A 45 -2.31 -18.54 -1.61
C ALA A 45 -0.87 -19.07 -1.59
N SER A 46 -0.25 -19.18 -2.77
CA SER A 46 1.16 -19.57 -2.91
C SER A 46 2.10 -18.62 -2.15
N PHE A 47 1.83 -17.31 -2.18
CA PHE A 47 2.59 -16.28 -1.48
C PHE A 47 2.44 -16.39 0.05
N LEU A 48 1.31 -16.90 0.54
CA LEU A 48 1.04 -17.07 1.97
C LEU A 48 1.42 -18.45 2.53
N GLU A 49 2.02 -19.33 1.71
CA GLU A 49 2.49 -20.64 2.16
C GLU A 49 3.44 -20.54 3.36
N ALA A 50 3.28 -21.42 4.35
CA ALA A 50 4.14 -21.44 5.54
C ALA A 50 5.55 -22.02 5.30
N ARG A 51 6.02 -22.03 4.04
CA ARG A 51 7.39 -22.38 3.68
C ARG A 51 8.33 -21.20 3.94
N LYS A 52 9.48 -21.49 4.53
CA LYS A 52 10.56 -20.52 4.74
C LYS A 52 11.17 -20.15 3.39
N ARG A 53 10.93 -18.92 2.94
CA ARG A 53 11.53 -18.30 1.76
C ARG A 53 11.33 -16.78 1.78
N THR A 54 12.21 -16.04 1.13
CA THR A 54 12.15 -14.57 1.09
C THR A 54 11.07 -14.09 0.13
N ARG A 55 10.05 -13.44 0.71
CA ARG A 55 8.99 -12.76 -0.03
C ARG A 55 9.04 -11.28 0.30
N GLU A 56 8.88 -10.45 -0.72
CA GLU A 56 8.97 -9.00 -0.56
C GLU A 56 7.65 -8.35 -0.98
N VAL A 57 7.23 -7.39 -0.18
CA VAL A 57 6.17 -6.44 -0.55
C VAL A 57 6.79 -5.05 -0.50
N THR A 58 6.80 -4.36 -1.62
CA THR A 58 7.25 -2.96 -1.69
C THR A 58 6.05 -2.09 -1.98
N VAL A 59 5.90 -1.00 -1.25
CA VAL A 59 4.82 -0.03 -1.46
C VAL A 59 5.44 1.34 -1.65
N ALA A 60 4.99 2.05 -2.68
CA ALA A 60 5.36 3.43 -2.94
C ALA A 60 4.13 4.29 -3.19
N LEU A 61 4.14 5.51 -2.62
CA LEU A 61 3.11 6.52 -2.76
C LEU A 61 3.76 7.81 -3.27
N ALA A 62 3.15 8.44 -4.27
CA ALA A 62 3.57 9.75 -4.77
C ALA A 62 2.37 10.68 -4.90
N HIS A 63 2.53 11.93 -4.45
CA HIS A 63 1.54 13.01 -4.61
C HIS A 63 2.27 14.34 -4.87
N SER A 64 1.54 15.39 -5.27
CA SER A 64 2.12 16.69 -5.64
C SER A 64 1.32 17.85 -5.05
N PRO A 65 1.42 18.08 -3.73
CA PRO A 65 0.61 19.09 -3.06
C PRO A 65 1.12 20.51 -3.38
N PRO A 66 0.26 21.54 -3.29
CA PRO A 66 0.70 22.93 -3.29
C PRO A 66 1.73 23.19 -2.18
N VAL A 67 2.73 24.03 -2.44
CA VAL A 67 3.80 24.34 -1.47
C VAL A 67 3.94 25.84 -1.20
N ARG A 68 4.31 26.18 0.04
CA ARG A 68 4.72 27.53 0.46
C ARG A 68 5.99 27.46 1.29
N THR A 69 7.09 27.94 0.71
CA THR A 69 8.44 27.86 1.29
C THR A 69 8.63 28.66 2.58
N THR A 70 7.74 29.61 2.87
CA THR A 70 7.78 30.44 4.09
C THR A 70 7.20 29.74 5.33
N ARG A 71 6.59 28.57 5.18
CA ARG A 71 5.96 27.81 6.27
C ARG A 71 6.84 26.65 6.72
N ILE A 72 6.80 26.35 8.03
CA ILE A 72 7.48 25.17 8.60
C ILE A 72 6.88 23.89 8.01
N SER A 73 5.55 23.75 8.06
CA SER A 73 4.83 22.76 7.24
C SER A 73 4.57 23.38 5.88
N TYR A 74 5.54 23.24 4.98
CA TYR A 74 5.53 23.91 3.69
C TYR A 74 4.60 23.26 2.66
N LYS A 75 4.10 22.03 2.90
CA LYS A 75 3.15 21.32 2.03
C LYS A 75 1.72 21.65 2.47
N ALA A 76 0.85 21.97 1.53
CA ALA A 76 -0.55 22.33 1.82
C ALA A 76 -1.39 21.12 2.26
N CYS A 77 -0.99 19.91 1.88
CA CYS A 77 -1.52 18.67 2.44
C CYS A 77 -0.43 17.65 2.67
N GLU A 78 -0.69 16.76 3.62
CA GLU A 78 0.11 15.59 3.88
C GLU A 78 -0.67 14.35 3.48
N MET A 79 -0.09 13.53 2.60
CA MET A 79 -0.54 12.17 2.40
C MET A 79 0.47 11.19 2.99
N GLU A 80 -0.02 10.13 3.59
CA GLU A 80 0.81 9.03 4.08
C GLU A 80 0.14 7.69 3.80
N PHE A 81 0.93 6.62 3.80
CA PHE A 81 0.38 5.27 3.72
C PHE A 81 0.80 4.40 4.91
N SER A 82 -0.09 3.49 5.30
CA SER A 82 0.14 2.46 6.30
C SER A 82 -0.20 1.09 5.73
N VAL A 83 0.66 0.09 5.95
CA VAL A 83 0.41 -1.29 5.53
C VAL A 83 -0.08 -2.09 6.72
N VAL A 84 -1.25 -2.73 6.63
CA VAL A 84 -1.89 -3.39 7.78
C VAL A 84 -2.45 -4.76 7.42
N TRP A 85 -2.43 -5.67 8.38
CA TRP A 85 -3.10 -6.96 8.29
C TRP A 85 -4.46 -6.89 8.99
N ALA A 86 -5.53 -7.18 8.26
CA ALA A 86 -6.91 -7.11 8.75
C ALA A 86 -7.75 -8.28 8.21
N THR A 87 -8.88 -8.58 8.83
CA THR A 87 -9.77 -9.67 8.39
C THR A 87 -10.42 -9.36 7.04
N ASP A 88 -10.94 -8.15 6.91
CA ASP A 88 -11.75 -7.70 5.77
C ASP A 88 -11.76 -6.16 5.68
N LEU A 89 -12.36 -5.67 4.59
CA LEU A 89 -12.44 -4.24 4.28
C LEU A 89 -13.34 -3.48 5.28
N GLU A 90 -14.39 -4.11 5.80
CA GLU A 90 -15.33 -3.45 6.70
C GLU A 90 -14.67 -3.19 8.06
N TYR A 91 -13.95 -4.18 8.59
CA TYR A 91 -13.21 -4.07 9.82
C TYR A 91 -12.13 -2.99 9.73
N VAL A 92 -11.31 -2.98 8.68
CA VAL A 92 -10.26 -1.94 8.53
C VAL A 92 -10.88 -0.56 8.33
N GLY A 93 -11.97 -0.45 7.57
CA GLY A 93 -12.71 0.80 7.39
C GLY A 93 -13.24 1.35 8.71
N ARG A 94 -13.82 0.49 9.54
CA ARG A 94 -14.32 0.87 10.88
C ARG A 94 -13.21 1.32 11.81
N MET A 95 -12.08 0.60 11.85
CA MET A 95 -10.98 0.94 12.77
C MET A 95 -10.24 2.24 12.38
N PHE A 96 -10.33 2.67 11.12
CA PHE A 96 -9.80 3.95 10.65
C PHE A 96 -10.85 5.07 10.62
N ASN A 97 -12.12 4.78 10.92
CA ASN A 97 -13.15 5.79 10.98
C ASN A 97 -13.11 6.53 12.33
N ALA A 98 -12.95 7.86 12.28
CA ALA A 98 -12.95 8.72 13.45
C ALA A 98 -14.29 8.72 14.22
N ALA A 99 -15.39 8.32 13.59
CA ALA A 99 -16.71 8.19 14.21
C ALA A 99 -16.87 6.92 15.06
N THR A 100 -15.92 5.97 14.99
CA THR A 100 -15.96 4.75 15.79
C THR A 100 -15.81 5.07 17.27
N SER A 101 -16.66 4.48 18.10
CA SER A 101 -16.67 4.70 19.55
C SER A 101 -15.36 4.23 20.20
N LYS A 102 -15.03 4.81 21.36
CA LYS A 102 -13.79 4.45 22.07
C LYS A 102 -13.83 2.99 22.56
N GLU A 103 -15.02 2.49 22.85
CA GLU A 103 -15.28 1.13 23.32
C GLU A 103 -15.04 0.10 22.22
N GLU A 104 -15.38 0.43 20.97
CA GLU A 104 -15.21 -0.46 19.81
C GLU A 104 -13.85 -0.30 19.12
N TYR A 105 -13.17 0.82 19.33
CA TYR A 105 -11.90 1.12 18.69
C TYR A 105 -10.80 0.12 19.09
N GLN A 106 -10.25 -0.55 18.08
CA GLN A 106 -9.08 -1.41 18.21
C GLN A 106 -7.98 -0.90 17.29
N ARG A 107 -6.82 -0.57 17.88
CA ARG A 107 -5.67 -0.13 17.11
C ARG A 107 -5.15 -1.28 16.24
N ILE A 108 -5.21 -1.10 14.92
CA ILE A 108 -4.54 -1.98 13.97
C ILE A 108 -3.07 -1.55 13.85
N PRO A 109 -2.10 -2.39 14.25
CA PRO A 109 -0.69 -2.05 14.08
C PRO A 109 -0.27 -2.15 12.62
N GLU A 110 0.70 -1.33 12.24
CA GLU A 110 1.38 -1.48 10.97
C GLU A 110 2.07 -2.85 10.86
N ALA A 111 2.15 -3.38 9.64
CA ALA A 111 2.90 -4.58 9.33
C ALA A 111 4.35 -4.45 9.81
N LYS A 112 4.78 -5.44 10.61
CA LYS A 112 6.13 -5.50 11.17
C LYS A 112 7.19 -5.67 10.08
N ASN A 113 8.44 -5.29 10.41
CA ASN A 113 9.61 -5.44 9.54
C ASN A 113 9.58 -4.56 8.30
N ALA A 114 9.03 -3.35 8.43
CA ALA A 114 9.27 -2.28 7.48
C ALA A 114 10.74 -1.84 7.57
N SER A 115 11.40 -1.62 6.43
CA SER A 115 12.82 -1.29 6.40
C SER A 115 13.12 0.19 6.67
N ILE A 116 12.25 1.10 6.22
CA ILE A 116 12.40 2.54 6.44
C ILE A 116 11.58 3.00 7.65
N GLY A 117 10.35 2.50 7.75
CA GLY A 117 9.38 2.83 8.79
C GLY A 117 8.59 4.10 8.50
N LYS A 118 7.34 4.13 8.99
CA LYS A 118 6.37 5.20 8.73
C LYS A 118 6.92 6.61 8.95
N ARG A 119 7.53 6.87 10.11
CA ARG A 119 8.07 8.19 10.48
C ARG A 119 9.10 8.72 9.48
N ASN A 120 9.94 7.85 8.93
CA ASN A 120 11.03 8.28 8.04
C ASN A 120 10.53 8.45 6.60
N ARG A 121 9.56 7.65 6.16
CA ARG A 121 9.04 7.72 4.78
C ARG A 121 7.97 8.80 4.57
N SER A 122 7.21 9.18 5.60
CA SER A 122 6.07 10.11 5.46
C SER A 122 6.46 11.58 5.31
N SER A 123 7.73 11.93 5.52
CA SER A 123 8.20 13.32 5.42
C SER A 123 8.10 13.90 4.01
N GLY A 124 8.25 13.07 2.98
CA GLY A 124 8.29 13.48 1.57
C GLY A 124 6.96 13.32 0.83
N THR A 125 6.93 13.85 -0.39
CA THR A 125 5.80 13.68 -1.33
C THR A 125 5.90 12.39 -2.14
N VAL A 126 7.12 11.88 -2.31
CA VAL A 126 7.42 10.52 -2.77
C VAL A 126 7.82 9.72 -1.53
N GLN A 127 7.14 8.61 -1.31
CA GLN A 127 7.33 7.73 -0.15
C GLN A 127 7.47 6.32 -0.66
N ALA A 128 8.38 5.55 -0.08
CA ALA A 128 8.44 4.11 -0.32
C ALA A 128 8.91 3.37 0.92
N ASP A 129 8.55 2.10 1.01
CA ASP A 129 9.06 1.17 2.00
C ASP A 129 8.93 -0.27 1.50
N HIS A 130 9.62 -1.19 2.14
CA HIS A 130 9.54 -2.61 1.82
C HIS A 130 9.47 -3.48 3.08
N TRP A 131 8.75 -4.60 2.93
CA TRP A 131 8.53 -5.60 3.96
C TRP A 131 9.05 -6.94 3.49
N ILE A 132 9.81 -7.61 4.35
CA ILE A 132 10.30 -8.98 4.10
C ILE A 132 9.48 -9.98 4.94
N ILE A 133 8.82 -10.90 4.25
CA ILE A 133 8.01 -11.98 4.85
C ILE A 133 8.70 -13.31 4.57
N ARG A 134 9.47 -13.81 5.55
CA ARG A 134 10.19 -15.09 5.42
C ARG A 134 9.29 -16.30 5.63
N GLN A 135 8.39 -16.21 6.60
CA GLN A 135 7.47 -17.28 6.96
C GLN A 135 6.19 -16.64 7.51
N PRO A 136 5.10 -16.62 6.71
CA PRO A 136 3.81 -16.11 7.16
C PRO A 136 3.32 -16.85 8.42
N SER A 137 2.96 -16.09 9.45
CA SER A 137 2.32 -16.64 10.66
C SER A 137 0.91 -17.17 10.37
N LYS A 138 0.36 -18.01 11.28
CA LYS A 138 -1.03 -18.48 11.16
C LYS A 138 -2.01 -17.32 10.95
N LYS A 139 -1.89 -16.27 11.77
CA LYS A 139 -2.72 -15.06 11.69
C LYS A 139 -2.64 -14.38 10.31
N GLN A 140 -1.44 -14.21 9.75
CA GLN A 140 -1.27 -13.58 8.43
C GLN A 140 -1.89 -14.38 7.29
N ARG A 141 -1.97 -15.72 7.41
CA ARG A 141 -2.62 -16.57 6.41
C ARG A 141 -4.14 -16.51 6.44
N GLU A 142 -4.71 -16.13 7.58
CA GLU A 142 -6.16 -15.97 7.80
C GLU A 142 -6.61 -14.51 7.54
N GLN A 143 -5.66 -13.58 7.38
CA GLN A 143 -5.90 -12.16 7.18
C GLN A 143 -5.54 -11.73 5.75
N ARG A 144 -6.05 -10.56 5.39
CA ARG A 144 -5.75 -9.86 4.15
C ARG A 144 -4.79 -8.70 4.42
N LEU A 145 -3.99 -8.36 3.42
CA LEU A 145 -3.06 -7.25 3.48
C LEU A 145 -3.69 -6.02 2.83
N PHE A 146 -3.71 -4.90 3.56
CA PHE A 146 -4.23 -3.63 3.07
C PHE A 146 -3.15 -2.56 3.06
N VAL A 147 -3.19 -1.71 2.04
CA VAL A 147 -2.53 -0.40 2.06
C VAL A 147 -3.59 0.65 2.31
N VAL A 148 -3.43 1.42 3.39
CA VAL A 148 -4.32 2.51 3.76
C VAL A 148 -3.60 3.82 3.44
N VAL A 149 -4.15 4.60 2.52
CA VAL A 149 -3.68 5.95 2.19
C VAL A 149 -4.54 6.95 2.94
N THR A 150 -3.91 7.88 3.64
CA THR A 150 -4.57 8.92 4.43
C THR A 150 -4.15 10.28 3.91
N ARG A 151 -5.10 11.21 3.77
CA ARG A 151 -4.83 12.62 3.49
C ARG A 151 -5.28 13.50 4.66
N VAL A 152 -4.44 14.47 5.03
CA VAL A 152 -4.77 15.54 5.96
C VAL A 152 -4.27 16.86 5.41
N ASP A 153 -5.16 17.83 5.27
CA ASP A 153 -4.81 19.17 4.82
C ASP A 153 -4.33 20.06 5.96
N GLU A 154 -3.34 20.88 5.64
CA GLU A 154 -2.91 21.95 6.53
C GLU A 154 -3.95 23.06 6.58
N SER A 155 -4.13 23.64 7.77
CA SER A 155 -5.10 24.72 7.98
C SER A 155 -4.93 25.91 7.02
N TRP A 156 -3.68 26.23 6.64
CA TRP A 156 -3.37 27.32 5.72
C TRP A 156 -3.52 26.93 4.23
N GLY A 157 -3.53 25.64 3.93
CA GLY A 157 -3.49 25.07 2.59
C GLY A 157 -4.86 24.73 2.01
N LYS A 158 -5.92 24.75 2.82
CA LYS A 158 -7.29 24.32 2.44
C LYS A 158 -7.85 24.97 1.17
N ASP A 159 -7.53 26.25 0.94
CA ASP A 159 -8.03 26.97 -0.24
C ASP A 159 -7.17 26.73 -1.49
N LEU A 160 -6.04 26.04 -1.34
CA LEU A 160 -5.09 25.73 -2.42
C LEU A 160 -5.16 24.27 -2.87
N THR A 161 -5.61 23.39 -1.97
CA THR A 161 -5.72 21.96 -2.23
C THR A 161 -6.98 21.65 -3.02
N GLN A 162 -6.94 20.59 -3.82
CA GLN A 162 -8.11 20.17 -4.59
C GLN A 162 -9.11 19.45 -3.68
N GLU A 163 -10.40 19.44 -4.09
CA GLU A 163 -11.43 18.66 -3.39
C GLU A 163 -11.00 17.18 -3.28
N GLY A 164 -10.48 16.61 -4.37
CA GLY A 164 -9.76 15.34 -4.39
C GLY A 164 -8.33 15.55 -4.88
N GLU A 165 -7.34 15.39 -4.01
CA GLU A 165 -5.94 15.59 -4.38
C GLU A 165 -5.41 14.30 -5.02
N PRO A 166 -4.83 14.38 -6.23
CA PRO A 166 -4.41 13.21 -6.97
C PRO A 166 -3.15 12.59 -6.37
N TYR A 167 -3.09 11.26 -6.41
CA TYR A 167 -1.90 10.50 -6.04
C TYR A 167 -1.76 9.24 -6.87
N ALA A 168 -0.55 8.68 -6.86
CA ALA A 168 -0.24 7.39 -7.43
C ALA A 168 0.27 6.45 -6.34
N LEU A 169 -0.24 5.23 -6.34
CA LEU A 169 0.16 4.14 -5.46
C LEU A 169 0.70 2.98 -6.30
N VAL A 170 1.86 2.47 -5.92
CA VAL A 170 2.49 1.30 -6.53
C VAL A 170 2.74 0.26 -5.46
N VAL A 171 2.37 -0.99 -5.75
CA VAL A 171 2.68 -2.14 -4.89
C VAL A 171 3.36 -3.22 -5.72
N VAL A 172 4.54 -3.63 -5.30
CA VAL A 172 5.32 -4.69 -5.94
C VAL A 172 5.35 -5.90 -5.02
N LEU A 173 4.99 -7.07 -5.55
CA LEU A 173 5.14 -8.36 -4.87
C LEU A 173 6.27 -9.14 -5.54
N ARG A 174 7.19 -9.70 -4.75
CA ARG A 174 8.30 -10.52 -5.26
C ARG A 174 8.45 -11.81 -4.45
N ASP A 175 8.68 -12.92 -5.17
CA ASP A 175 8.95 -14.25 -4.60
C ASP A 175 10.03 -14.98 -5.41
N ARG A 176 11.24 -14.41 -5.44
CA ARG A 176 12.34 -14.87 -6.30
C ARG A 176 12.94 -16.21 -5.90
N GLU A 177 12.85 -16.57 -4.62
CA GLU A 177 13.31 -17.88 -4.10
C GLU A 177 12.39 -19.04 -4.50
N ASN A 178 11.22 -18.74 -5.08
CA ASN A 178 10.30 -19.75 -5.58
C ASN A 178 10.38 -19.83 -7.12
N ALA A 179 11.12 -20.81 -7.62
CA ALA A 179 11.26 -21.06 -9.07
C ALA A 179 9.93 -21.36 -9.77
N ALA A 180 8.91 -21.82 -9.04
CA ALA A 180 7.57 -22.09 -9.55
C ALA A 180 6.58 -20.95 -9.26
N ALA A 181 7.06 -19.77 -8.85
CA ALA A 181 6.18 -18.65 -8.57
C ALA A 181 5.54 -18.11 -9.87
N GLN A 182 4.22 -18.16 -9.93
CA GLN A 182 3.41 -17.59 -10.99
C GLN A 182 2.61 -16.39 -10.48
N LEU A 183 3.28 -15.45 -9.80
CA LEU A 183 2.62 -14.32 -9.12
C LEU A 183 1.79 -13.50 -10.08
N TYR A 184 2.33 -13.17 -11.26
CA TYR A 184 1.61 -12.41 -12.28
C TYR A 184 0.30 -13.10 -12.67
N GLY A 185 0.37 -14.37 -13.08
CA GLY A 185 -0.80 -15.15 -13.50
C GLY A 185 -1.84 -15.34 -12.39
N GLN A 186 -1.38 -15.61 -11.17
CA GLN A 186 -2.28 -15.81 -10.02
C GLN A 186 -2.98 -14.52 -9.60
N VAL A 187 -2.25 -13.40 -9.54
CA VAL A 187 -2.83 -12.09 -9.22
C VAL A 187 -3.78 -11.64 -10.31
N GLN A 188 -3.41 -11.81 -11.59
CA GLN A 188 -4.28 -11.52 -12.73
C GLN A 188 -5.58 -12.34 -12.63
N ALA A 189 -5.51 -13.65 -12.37
CA ALA A 189 -6.68 -14.50 -12.21
C ALA A 189 -7.60 -14.05 -11.06
N HIS A 190 -7.03 -13.67 -9.92
CA HIS A 190 -7.78 -13.10 -8.79
C HIS A 190 -8.51 -11.81 -9.16
N LEU A 191 -7.84 -10.89 -9.85
CA LEU A 191 -8.44 -9.62 -10.29
C LEU A 191 -9.59 -9.86 -11.28
N HIS A 192 -9.40 -10.75 -12.26
CA HIS A 192 -10.46 -11.11 -13.22
C HIS A 192 -11.66 -11.79 -12.56
N ALA A 193 -11.45 -12.63 -11.55
CA ALA A 193 -12.55 -13.22 -10.79
C ALA A 193 -13.38 -12.14 -10.07
N ARG A 194 -12.72 -11.19 -9.40
CA ARG A 194 -13.39 -10.06 -8.71
C ARG A 194 -14.20 -9.18 -9.66
N VAL A 195 -13.66 -8.88 -10.84
CA VAL A 195 -14.38 -8.09 -11.85
C VAL A 195 -15.64 -8.81 -12.33
N ARG A 196 -15.55 -10.12 -12.60
CA ARG A 196 -16.70 -10.93 -13.02
C ARG A 196 -17.80 -10.98 -11.97
N GLU A 197 -17.45 -11.14 -10.68
CA GLU A 197 -18.43 -11.10 -9.59
C GLU A 197 -19.13 -9.74 -9.50
N ARG A 198 -18.38 -8.64 -9.60
CA ARG A 198 -18.96 -7.28 -9.59
C ARG A 198 -19.96 -7.05 -10.73
N ILE A 199 -19.63 -7.50 -11.94
CA ILE A 199 -20.53 -7.39 -13.10
C ILE A 199 -21.80 -8.21 -12.86
N ARG A 200 -21.68 -9.43 -12.33
CA ARG A 200 -22.83 -10.30 -12.05
C ARG A 200 -23.77 -9.74 -10.98
N VAL A 201 -23.24 -9.10 -9.94
CA VAL A 201 -24.05 -8.46 -8.89
C VAL A 201 -24.75 -7.21 -9.40
N ARG A 202 -24.15 -6.43 -10.32
CA ARG A 202 -24.75 -5.22 -10.89
C ARG A 202 -25.74 -5.47 -12.04
N GLY A 203 -25.70 -6.66 -12.66
CA GLY A 203 -26.63 -7.06 -13.72
C GLY A 203 -27.91 -7.75 -13.23
N ARG A 204 -28.10 -7.87 -11.92
CA ARG A 204 -29.34 -8.29 -11.26
C ARG A 204 -30.02 -7.06 -10.66
#